data_AF-A0AAW9DKJ1-F1
#
_entry.id   AF-A0AAW9DKJ1-F1
#
_cell.length_a   1.000
_cell.length_b   1.000
_cell.length_c   1.000
_cell.angle_alpha   90.00
_cell.angle_beta   90.00
_cell.angle_gamma   90.00
#
_symmetry.space_group_name_H-M   'P 1'
#
loop_
_entity.id
_entity.type
_entity.pdbx_description
1 polymer ?
#
loop_
_entity_poly.entity_id
_entity_poly.type
_entity_poly.pdbx_seq_one_letter_code
_entity_poly.pdbx_strand_id
1 'polypeptide(L)'
;MLTLAAFLESGGDALIRKGLGVSGMPRGLWFVAGAVTLFVYGVVVNLPGWDFGRLLGVYVALFFVAAQAISYFAFGQAPTVPILVGGAFIVIGGLIMTFWQQAAAG
;
A
#
# COMPACT_ATOMS: atom_id res chain seq x y z
N MET A 1 -11.48 6.39 -2.85
CA MET A 1 -10.36 6.26 -3.79
C MET A 1 -9.12 5.71 -3.12
N LEU A 2 -8.55 6.39 -2.10
CA LEU A 2 -7.31 5.95 -1.44
C LEU A 2 -7.39 4.56 -0.77
N THR A 3 -8.52 4.21 -0.16
CA THR A 3 -8.71 2.87 0.42
C THR A 3 -8.64 1.77 -0.64
N LEU A 4 -9.28 1.98 -1.78
CA LEU A 4 -9.24 1.05 -2.91
C LEU A 4 -7.81 0.90 -3.47
N ALA A 5 -7.10 2.03 -3.58
CA ALA A 5 -5.70 2.06 -3.99
C ALA A 5 -4.79 1.22 -3.07
N ALA A 6 -4.93 1.36 -1.75
CA ALA A 6 -4.14 0.59 -0.80
C ALA A 6 -4.39 -0.92 -0.88
N PHE A 7 -5.65 -1.35 -1.10
CA PHE A 7 -5.98 -2.76 -1.32
C PHE A 7 -5.44 -3.29 -2.64
N LEU A 8 -5.47 -2.50 -3.70
CA LEU A 8 -4.87 -2.86 -4.99
C LEU A 8 -3.35 -3.04 -4.85
N GLU A 9 -2.66 -2.11 -4.20
CA GLU A 9 -1.22 -2.18 -4.07
C GLU A 9 -0.75 -3.38 -3.23
N SER A 10 -1.31 -3.52 -2.02
CA SER A 10 -0.98 -4.63 -1.13
C SER A 10 -1.43 -5.98 -1.70
N GLY A 11 -2.52 -6.01 -2.47
CA GLY A 11 -2.97 -7.18 -3.24
C GLY A 11 -1.98 -7.55 -4.33
N GLY A 12 -1.48 -6.57 -5.08
CA GLY A 12 -0.44 -6.74 -6.10
C GLY A 12 0.83 -7.37 -5.54
N ASP A 13 1.33 -6.85 -4.42
CA ASP A 13 2.50 -7.38 -3.73
C ASP A 13 2.31 -8.84 -3.27
N ALA A 14 1.12 -9.16 -2.76
CA ALA A 14 0.79 -10.52 -2.35
C ALA A 14 0.74 -11.50 -3.52
N LEU A 15 0.24 -11.07 -4.69
CA LEU A 15 0.23 -11.86 -5.92
C LEU A 15 1.65 -12.13 -6.42
N ILE A 16 2.51 -11.11 -6.43
CA ILE A 16 3.93 -11.25 -6.80
C ILE A 16 4.65 -12.19 -5.81
N ARG A 17 4.43 -12.04 -4.50
CA ARG A 17 5.01 -12.91 -3.47
C ARG A 17 4.56 -14.37 -3.63
N LYS A 18 3.30 -14.61 -3.95
CA LYS A 18 2.81 -15.96 -4.29
C LYS A 18 3.52 -16.51 -5.52
N GLY A 19 3.65 -15.72 -6.58
CA GLY A 19 4.38 -16.09 -7.80
C GLY A 19 5.84 -16.47 -7.55
N LEU A 20 6.53 -15.75 -6.65
CA LEU A 20 7.91 -16.08 -6.26
C LEU A 20 8.04 -17.43 -5.57
N GLY A 21 6.99 -17.86 -4.83
CA GLY A 21 6.93 -19.13 -4.12
C GLY A 21 6.53 -20.35 -4.96
N VAL A 22 6.13 -20.17 -6.22
CA VAL A 22 5.77 -21.28 -7.13
C VAL A 22 6.78 -21.39 -8.28
N SER A 23 7.09 -22.61 -8.70
CA SER A 23 7.87 -22.92 -9.90
C SER A 23 6.97 -23.47 -11.02
N GLY A 24 7.29 -23.15 -12.28
CA GLY A 24 6.54 -23.61 -13.47
C GLY A 24 5.50 -22.61 -14.03
N MET A 25 4.66 -23.09 -14.95
CA MET A 25 3.66 -22.34 -15.72
C MET A 25 2.77 -21.34 -14.92
N PRO A 26 2.27 -21.64 -13.69
CA PRO A 26 1.42 -20.70 -12.97
C PRO A 26 2.15 -19.46 -12.45
N ARG A 27 3.49 -19.45 -12.42
CA ARG A 27 4.32 -18.32 -11.95
C ARG A 27 4.10 -17.05 -12.78
N GLY A 28 4.01 -17.19 -14.10
CA GLY A 28 3.77 -16.07 -15.00
C GLY A 28 2.41 -15.40 -14.74
N LEU A 29 1.38 -16.22 -14.44
CA LEU A 29 0.03 -15.72 -14.18
C LEU A 29 -0.04 -14.86 -12.91
N TRP A 30 0.65 -15.28 -11.85
CA TRP A 30 0.75 -14.52 -10.60
C TRP A 30 1.48 -13.18 -10.77
N PHE A 31 2.55 -13.15 -11.58
CA PHE A 31 3.24 -11.89 -11.89
C PHE A 31 2.42 -10.94 -12.75
N VAL A 32 1.72 -11.44 -13.77
CA VAL A 32 0.83 -10.62 -14.60
C VAL A 32 -0.30 -10.04 -13.75
N ALA A 33 -0.92 -10.86 -12.89
CA ALA A 33 -1.97 -10.39 -11.99
C ALA A 33 -1.46 -9.33 -11.00
N GLY A 34 -0.26 -9.54 -10.41
CA GLY A 34 0.36 -8.57 -9.51
C GLY A 34 0.69 -7.24 -10.22
N ALA A 35 1.29 -7.31 -11.41
CA ALA A 35 1.65 -6.15 -12.21
C ALA A 35 0.43 -5.33 -12.66
N VAL A 36 -0.65 -5.99 -13.12
CA VAL A 36 -1.91 -5.32 -13.49
C VAL A 36 -2.52 -4.61 -12.28
N THR A 37 -2.53 -5.27 -11.12
CA THR A 37 -3.11 -4.71 -9.90
C THR A 37 -2.32 -3.47 -9.43
N LEU A 38 -0.98 -3.54 -9.45
CA LEU A 38 -0.11 -2.40 -9.13
C LEU A 38 -0.25 -1.26 -10.15
N PHE A 39 -0.40 -1.57 -11.43
CA PHE A 39 -0.59 -0.57 -12.47
C PHE A 39 -1.92 0.18 -12.33
N VAL A 40 -3.02 -0.55 -12.10
CA VAL A 40 -4.34 0.04 -11.84
C VAL A 40 -4.33 0.91 -10.58
N TYR A 41 -3.65 0.45 -9.53
CA TYR A 41 -3.39 1.25 -8.34
C TYR A 41 -2.70 2.58 -8.70
N GLY A 42 -1.57 2.54 -9.40
CA GLY A 42 -0.78 3.72 -9.74
C GLY A 42 -1.58 4.73 -10.55
N VAL A 43 -2.42 4.26 -11.48
CA VAL A 43 -3.33 5.11 -12.26
C VAL A 43 -4.40 5.75 -11.37
N VAL A 44 -5.06 4.98 -10.49
CA VAL A 44 -6.13 5.50 -9.61
C VAL A 44 -5.63 6.56 -8.62
N VAL A 45 -4.39 6.45 -8.15
CA VAL A 45 -3.80 7.41 -7.21
C VAL A 45 -3.28 8.66 -7.88
N ASN A 46 -2.80 8.58 -9.12
CA ASN A 46 -2.25 9.72 -9.85
C ASN A 46 -3.29 10.46 -10.71
N LEU A 47 -4.50 9.93 -10.86
CA LEU A 47 -5.59 10.59 -11.60
C LEU A 47 -6.06 11.93 -10.96
N PRO A 48 -6.21 12.05 -9.63
CA PRO A 48 -6.65 13.29 -9.00
C PRO A 48 -5.49 14.31 -8.90
N GLY A 49 -5.73 15.56 -9.30
CA GLY A 49 -4.76 16.68 -9.21
C GLY A 49 -4.56 17.21 -7.77
N TRP A 50 -4.42 16.32 -6.81
CA TRP A 50 -4.27 16.65 -5.39
C TRP A 50 -2.80 16.97 -5.06
N ASP A 51 -2.56 17.68 -3.96
CA ASP A 51 -1.22 17.97 -3.47
C ASP A 51 -0.45 16.67 -3.16
N PHE A 52 0.55 16.37 -3.99
CA PHE A 52 1.24 15.08 -4.02
C PHE A 52 1.86 14.74 -2.66
N GLY A 53 2.34 15.73 -1.90
CA GLY A 53 2.94 15.52 -0.59
C GLY A 53 1.94 15.07 0.48
N ARG A 54 0.75 15.70 0.50
CA ARG A 54 -0.34 15.27 1.42
C ARG A 54 -0.87 13.90 1.04
N LEU A 55 -0.97 13.63 -0.26
CA LEU A 55 -1.48 12.37 -0.78
C LEU A 55 -0.55 11.20 -0.44
N LEU A 56 0.77 11.41 -0.57
CA LEU A 56 1.79 10.43 -0.22
C LEU A 56 1.69 9.97 1.24
N GLY A 57 1.42 10.89 2.18
CA GLY A 57 1.29 10.55 3.60
C GLY A 57 0.09 9.64 3.91
N VAL A 58 -1.10 9.99 3.42
CA VAL A 58 -2.29 9.14 3.59
C VAL A 58 -2.11 7.79 2.88
N TYR A 59 -1.47 7.82 1.72
CA TYR A 59 -1.21 6.66 0.89
C TYR A 59 -0.33 5.62 1.61
N VAL A 60 0.85 6.02 2.11
CA VAL A 60 1.78 5.09 2.77
C VAL A 60 1.13 4.47 4.04
N ALA A 61 0.34 5.26 4.77
CA ALA A 61 -0.39 4.77 5.93
C ALA A 61 -1.45 3.71 5.56
N LEU A 62 -2.25 3.96 4.51
CA LEU A 62 -3.24 3.00 4.05
C LEU A 62 -2.61 1.76 3.44
N PHE A 63 -1.53 1.89 2.67
CA PHE A 63 -0.75 0.77 2.14
C PHE A 63 -0.28 -0.14 3.27
N PHE A 64 0.31 0.43 4.32
CA PHE A 64 0.75 -0.34 5.47
C PHE A 64 -0.40 -1.14 6.11
N VAL A 65 -1.54 -0.51 6.35
CA VAL A 65 -2.72 -1.18 6.95
C VAL A 65 -3.23 -2.30 6.05
N ALA A 66 -3.34 -2.06 4.75
CA ALA A 66 -3.82 -3.05 3.79
C ALA A 66 -2.83 -4.22 3.65
N ALA A 67 -1.52 -3.95 3.63
CA ALA A 67 -0.48 -4.97 3.63
C ALA A 67 -0.51 -5.84 4.89
N GLN A 68 -0.76 -5.26 6.08
CA GLN A 68 -0.95 -6.03 7.31
C GLN A 68 -2.23 -6.86 7.29
N ALA A 69 -3.33 -6.32 6.78
CA ALA A 69 -4.58 -7.07 6.62
C ALA A 69 -4.38 -8.27 5.69
N ILE A 70 -3.69 -8.11 4.56
CA ILE A 70 -3.39 -9.20 3.63
C ILE A 70 -2.40 -10.19 4.24
N SER A 71 -1.37 -9.71 4.94
CA SER A 71 -0.44 -10.56 5.69
C SER A 71 -1.20 -11.47 6.68
N TYR A 72 -2.18 -10.91 7.39
CA TYR A 72 -3.01 -11.64 8.34
C TYR A 72 -3.97 -12.62 7.65
N PHE A 73 -4.80 -12.16 6.70
CA PHE A 73 -5.87 -12.97 6.11
C PHE A 73 -5.38 -13.94 5.01
N ALA A 74 -4.41 -13.53 4.18
CA ALA A 74 -3.95 -14.35 3.05
C ALA A 74 -2.76 -15.26 3.40
N PHE A 75 -1.95 -14.87 4.40
CA PHE A 75 -0.75 -15.61 4.78
C PHE A 75 -0.78 -16.12 6.24
N GLY A 76 -1.80 -15.77 7.04
CA GLY A 76 -1.91 -16.20 8.44
C GLY A 76 -0.82 -15.60 9.35
N GLN A 77 -0.12 -14.55 8.90
CA GLN A 77 1.01 -13.97 9.62
C GLN A 77 0.54 -12.78 10.44
N ALA A 78 0.44 -12.96 11.76
CA ALA A 78 0.12 -11.88 12.68
C ALA A 78 1.26 -10.86 12.79
N PRO A 79 0.94 -9.55 12.91
CA PRO A 79 1.95 -8.51 13.05
C PRO A 79 2.73 -8.70 14.36
N THR A 80 4.06 -8.66 14.26
CA THR A 80 4.96 -8.72 15.41
C THR A 80 5.07 -7.36 16.09
N VAL A 81 5.56 -7.31 17.33
CA VAL A 81 5.75 -6.05 18.08
C VAL A 81 6.55 -4.99 17.29
N PRO A 82 7.66 -5.32 16.60
CA PRO A 82 8.37 -4.35 15.76
C PRO A 82 7.53 -3.79 14.61
N ILE A 83 6.68 -4.62 13.99
CA ILE A 83 5.77 -4.21 12.92
C ILE A 83 4.71 -3.24 13.46
N LEU A 84 4.17 -3.49 14.65
CA LEU A 84 3.19 -2.60 15.27
C LEU A 84 3.82 -1.25 15.62
N VAL A 85 5.03 -1.23 16.18
CA VAL A 85 5.75 0.00 16.52
C VAL A 85 6.08 0.78 15.25
N GLY A 86 6.67 0.14 14.24
CA GLY A 86 6.97 0.78 12.95
C GLY A 86 5.71 1.29 12.25
N GLY A 87 4.63 0.51 12.30
CA GLY A 87 3.32 0.88 11.78
C GLY A 87 2.74 2.13 12.45
N ALA A 88 2.87 2.26 13.76
CA ALA A 88 2.45 3.45 14.49
C ALA A 88 3.21 4.70 13.99
N PHE A 89 4.52 4.60 13.77
CA PHE A 89 5.30 5.71 13.20
C PHE A 89 4.88 6.07 11.77
N ILE A 90 4.58 5.07 10.93
CA ILE A 90 4.07 5.29 9.57
C ILE A 90 2.75 6.06 9.61
N VAL A 91 1.81 5.65 10.45
CA VAL A 91 0.51 6.31 10.59
C VAL A 91 0.69 7.74 11.11
N ILE A 92 1.52 7.94 12.14
CA ILE A 92 1.81 9.26 12.70
C ILE A 92 2.46 10.18 11.64
N GLY A 93 3.45 9.67 10.89
CA GLY A 93 4.09 10.41 9.79
C GLY A 93 3.10 10.79 8.69
N GLY A 94 2.19 9.87 8.32
CA GLY A 94 1.10 10.12 7.39
C GLY A 94 0.17 11.24 7.87
N LEU A 95 -0.24 11.21 9.14
CA LEU A 95 -1.07 12.24 9.75
C LEU A 95 -0.36 13.60 9.76
N ILE A 96 0.93 13.64 10.09
CA ILE A 96 1.73 14.87 10.03
C ILE A 96 1.74 15.42 8.60
N MET A 97 2.11 14.63 7.60
CA MET A 97 2.15 15.08 6.21
C MET A 97 0.79 15.58 5.70
N THR A 98 -0.31 15.02 6.20
CA THR A 98 -1.68 15.33 5.76
C THR A 98 -2.23 16.59 6.42
N PHE A 99 -2.06 16.70 7.73
CA PHE A 99 -2.71 17.74 8.56
C PHE A 99 -1.79 18.91 8.88
N TRP A 100 -0.49 18.79 8.63
CA TRP A 100 0.42 19.91 8.77
C TRP A 100 0.18 20.91 7.63
N GLN A 101 -0.69 21.88 7.90
CA GLN A 101 -0.84 23.06 7.06
C GLN A 101 0.47 23.84 7.10
N GLN A 102 1.13 24.01 5.94
CA GLN A 102 2.01 25.15 5.79
C GLN A 102 1.12 26.39 5.94
N ALA A 103 1.28 27.13 7.04
CA ALA A 103 0.75 28.48 7.14
C ALA A 103 1.18 29.20 5.87
N ALA A 104 0.20 29.73 5.13
CA ALA A 104 0.44 30.45 3.89
C ALA A 104 1.60 31.44 4.09
N ALA A 105 2.72 31.18 3.43
CA ALA A 105 3.69 32.22 3.16
C ALA A 105 3.13 32.99 1.95
N GLY A 106 2.38 34.06 2.22
CA GLY A 106 1.85 35.00 1.22
C GLY A 106 0.38 35.31 1.42
#